data_AF-A0A8S1HCF6-F1
#
_entry.id   AF-A0A8S1HCF6-F1
#
_cell.length_a   1.000
_cell.length_b   1.000
_cell.length_c   1.000
_cell.angle_alpha   90.00
_cell.angle_beta   90.00
_cell.angle_gamma   90.00
#
_symmetry.space_group_name_H-M   'P 1'
#
loop_
_entity.id
_entity.type
_entity.pdbx_description
1 polymer ?
#
loop_
_entity_poly.entity_id
_entity_poly.type
_entity_poly.pdbx_seq_one_letter_code
_entity_poly.pdbx_strand_id
1 'polypeptide(L)'
;MSNRSRKASDPENPEKNPKKKTRNHEREIFFGDPGPGRRDPMDRHEFELFLDVLEEKLEKEDMAEDAFQLAVEAEDRDDIEESDRYLALYNQLLVDIRVLQERLDAMALSFNEFQP
;
A
#
# COMPACT_ATOMS: atom_id res chain seq x y z
N MET A 1 -66.00 -28.23 -21.62
CA MET A 1 -65.96 -28.84 -22.98
C MET A 1 -64.51 -28.92 -23.45
N SER A 2 -64.23 -29.78 -24.43
CA SER A 2 -62.91 -30.12 -25.00
C SER A 2 -61.98 -31.00 -24.16
N ASN A 3 -61.35 -31.95 -24.87
CA ASN A 3 -60.56 -33.09 -24.41
C ASN A 3 -59.20 -33.14 -25.15
N ARG A 4 -58.37 -34.15 -24.81
CA ARG A 4 -57.23 -34.72 -25.58
C ARG A 4 -55.90 -33.93 -25.48
N SER A 5 -54.83 -34.52 -24.94
CA SER A 5 -53.99 -35.65 -25.44
C SER A 5 -53.11 -35.26 -26.63
N ARG A 6 -51.85 -35.70 -26.81
CA ARG A 6 -50.84 -36.54 -26.11
C ARG A 6 -49.66 -36.64 -27.14
N LYS A 7 -48.45 -37.04 -26.71
CA LYS A 7 -47.19 -37.36 -27.45
C LYS A 7 -46.13 -36.25 -27.32
N ALA A 8 -44.82 -36.51 -27.20
CA ALA A 8 -44.00 -37.73 -27.05
C ALA A 8 -42.55 -37.29 -26.68
N SER A 9 -41.66 -38.06 -26.01
CA SER A 9 -41.74 -39.33 -25.26
C SER A 9 -40.51 -39.46 -24.33
N ASP A 10 -40.58 -40.36 -23.34
CA ASP A 10 -39.43 -40.97 -22.62
C ASP A 10 -38.60 -41.92 -23.52
N PRO A 11 -37.45 -42.50 -23.10
CA PRO A 11 -36.55 -42.19 -21.96
C PRO A 11 -35.06 -42.01 -22.39
N GLU A 12 -34.13 -41.78 -21.45
CA GLU A 12 -32.86 -42.53 -21.24
C GLU A 12 -31.80 -41.77 -20.39
N ASN A 13 -31.23 -42.50 -19.44
CA ASN A 13 -30.03 -42.24 -18.63
C ASN A 13 -28.94 -43.23 -19.15
N PRO A 14 -27.60 -43.07 -19.05
CA PRO A 14 -26.83 -42.14 -18.21
C PRO A 14 -25.54 -41.53 -18.86
N GLU A 15 -24.73 -40.86 -18.02
CA GLU A 15 -23.27 -40.63 -18.16
C GLU A 15 -22.68 -39.98 -19.44
N LYS A 16 -22.14 -38.75 -19.30
CA LYS A 16 -20.68 -38.46 -19.41
C LYS A 16 -20.32 -36.97 -19.22
N ASN A 17 -19.42 -36.70 -18.29
CA ASN A 17 -18.62 -35.47 -18.20
C ASN A 17 -17.52 -35.55 -19.30
N PRO A 18 -17.14 -34.48 -20.03
CA PRO A 18 -16.09 -33.60 -19.48
C PRO A 18 -16.08 -32.11 -19.95
N LYS A 19 -15.75 -31.23 -19.00
CA LYS A 19 -14.77 -30.10 -19.13
C LYS A 19 -15.05 -28.84 -20.00
N LYS A 20 -14.95 -27.69 -19.28
CA LYS A 20 -14.23 -26.40 -19.57
C LYS A 20 -15.01 -25.16 -20.08
N LYS A 21 -14.91 -24.11 -19.23
CA LYS A 21 -14.67 -22.66 -19.51
C LYS A 21 -15.75 -21.91 -20.34
N THR A 22 -16.02 -20.62 -20.13
CA THR A 22 -15.17 -19.51 -19.63
C THR A 22 -15.81 -18.64 -18.54
N ARG A 23 -14.94 -17.97 -17.77
CA ARG A 23 -15.23 -17.04 -16.67
C ARG A 23 -15.19 -15.61 -17.20
N ASN A 24 -16.25 -14.82 -16.97
CA ASN A 24 -16.18 -13.36 -17.07
C ASN A 24 -15.86 -12.76 -15.69
N HIS A 25 -15.33 -11.54 -15.71
CA HIS A 25 -14.26 -11.13 -14.80
C HIS A 25 -14.69 -9.99 -13.87
N GLU A 26 -15.43 -10.32 -12.82
CA GLU A 26 -15.53 -9.43 -11.66
C GLU A 26 -14.16 -9.40 -10.96
N ARG A 27 -13.58 -8.20 -10.85
CA ARG A 27 -12.32 -7.96 -10.13
C ARG A 27 -12.61 -7.81 -8.64
N GLU A 28 -13.08 -8.88 -8.02
CA GLU A 28 -12.85 -9.06 -6.58
C GLU A 28 -11.34 -9.20 -6.39
N ILE A 29 -10.72 -8.28 -5.65
CA ILE A 29 -9.37 -8.49 -5.10
C ILE A 29 -9.53 -9.43 -3.90
N PHE A 30 -9.90 -10.67 -4.20
CA PHE A 30 -10.14 -11.73 -3.23
C PHE A 30 -8.78 -12.15 -2.67
N PHE A 31 -8.33 -11.44 -1.63
CA PHE A 31 -7.30 -11.95 -0.72
C PHE A 31 -7.82 -13.27 -0.18
N GLY A 32 -7.20 -14.36 -0.63
CA GLY A 32 -7.76 -15.70 -0.48
C GLY A 32 -8.02 -16.07 0.98
N ASP A 33 -9.04 -16.91 1.18
CA ASP A 33 -9.35 -17.59 2.44
C ASP A 33 -8.06 -17.98 3.18
N PRO A 34 -7.86 -17.54 4.44
CA PRO A 34 -6.70 -17.95 5.20
C PRO A 34 -6.85 -19.43 5.54
N GLY A 35 -6.15 -20.28 4.79
CA GLY A 35 -5.79 -21.62 5.24
C GLY A 35 -5.08 -21.55 6.60
N PRO A 36 -4.93 -22.67 7.33
CA PRO A 36 -4.57 -22.68 8.75
C PRO A 36 -3.11 -22.29 9.08
N GLY A 37 -2.42 -21.55 8.21
CA GLY A 37 -1.24 -20.75 8.53
C GLY A 37 -1.67 -19.29 8.70
N ARG A 38 -1.90 -18.87 9.95
CA ARG A 38 -2.18 -17.46 10.28
C ARG A 38 -1.01 -16.61 9.75
N ARG A 39 -1.27 -15.68 8.83
CA ARG A 39 -0.47 -14.45 8.79
C ARG A 39 -0.99 -13.60 9.94
N ASP A 40 -0.14 -13.37 10.94
CA ASP A 40 -0.58 -12.72 12.16
C ASP A 40 -1.01 -11.26 11.87
N PRO A 41 -2.06 -10.75 12.53
CA PRO A 41 -2.47 -9.35 12.36
C PRO A 41 -1.37 -8.34 12.79
N MET A 42 -0.32 -8.78 13.49
CA MET A 42 0.90 -7.99 13.73
C MET A 42 1.60 -7.59 12.42
N ASP A 43 1.76 -8.52 11.47
CA ASP A 43 2.44 -8.31 10.18
C ASP A 43 1.78 -7.17 9.38
N ARG A 44 0.44 -7.09 9.42
CA ARG A 44 -0.30 -5.98 8.82
C ARG A 44 -0.12 -4.66 9.58
N HIS A 45 -0.17 -4.69 10.91
CA HIS A 45 -0.06 -3.46 11.72
C HIS A 45 1.34 -2.84 11.64
N GLU A 46 2.39 -3.67 11.66
CA GLU A 46 3.78 -3.23 11.52
C GLU A 46 4.04 -2.68 10.10
N PHE A 47 3.42 -3.27 9.07
CA PHE A 47 3.47 -2.73 7.71
C PHE A 47 2.73 -1.39 7.56
N GLU A 48 1.55 -1.23 8.18
CA GLU A 48 0.84 0.06 8.22
C GLU A 48 1.68 1.12 8.92
N LEU A 49 2.28 0.80 10.07
CA LEU A 49 3.21 1.69 10.79
C LEU A 49 4.46 2.05 9.96
N PHE A 50 4.99 1.13 9.15
CA PHE A 50 6.11 1.41 8.25
C PHE A 50 5.73 2.44 7.17
N LEU A 51 4.51 2.34 6.62
CA LEU A 51 4.00 3.31 5.66
C LEU A 51 3.81 4.69 6.29
N ASP A 52 3.23 4.77 7.49
CA ASP A 52 3.04 6.04 8.22
C ASP A 52 4.39 6.78 8.43
N VAL A 53 5.45 6.05 8.80
CA VAL A 53 6.79 6.61 9.02
C VAL A 53 7.47 7.01 7.70
N LEU A 54 7.19 6.29 6.61
CA LEU A 54 7.69 6.63 5.28
C LEU A 54 7.00 7.89 4.74
N GLU A 55 5.70 8.05 4.97
CA GLU A 55 4.94 9.25 4.62
C GLU A 55 5.45 10.47 5.41
N GLU A 56 5.62 10.36 6.74
CA GLU A 56 6.21 11.43 7.57
C GLU A 56 7.62 11.84 7.07
N LYS A 57 8.44 10.86 6.63
CA LYS A 57 9.77 11.15 6.09
C LYS A 57 9.70 11.95 4.79
N LEU A 58 8.82 11.55 3.86
CA LEU A 58 8.65 12.21 2.57
C LEU A 58 8.10 13.63 2.73
N GLU A 59 7.11 13.84 3.60
CA GLU A 59 6.60 15.18 3.93
C GLU A 59 7.73 16.10 4.45
N LYS A 60 8.63 15.59 5.29
CA LYS A 60 9.77 16.37 5.79
C LYS A 60 10.85 16.62 4.73
N GLU A 61 11.04 15.72 3.77
CA GLU A 61 11.93 15.94 2.62
C GLU A 61 11.40 17.07 1.72
N ASP A 62 10.10 17.07 1.40
CA ASP A 62 9.45 18.16 0.66
C ASP A 62 9.57 19.49 1.42
N MET A 63 9.29 19.51 2.73
CA MET A 63 9.47 20.70 3.57
C MET A 63 10.93 21.19 3.64
N ALA A 64 11.91 20.28 3.51
CA ALA A 64 13.32 20.64 3.53
C ALA A 64 13.73 21.30 2.19
N GLU A 65 13.23 20.80 1.06
CA GLU A 65 13.42 21.44 -0.25
C GLU A 65 12.81 22.86 -0.25
N ASP A 66 11.58 23.01 0.22
CA ASP A 66 10.91 24.30 0.37
C ASP A 66 11.69 25.26 1.28
N ALA A 67 12.16 24.80 2.44
CA ALA A 67 12.95 25.62 3.37
C ALA A 67 14.29 26.06 2.77
N PHE A 68 14.96 25.18 2.02
CA PHE A 68 16.20 25.54 1.33
C PHE A 68 15.96 26.57 0.21
N GLN A 69 14.90 26.39 -0.59
CA GLN A 69 14.52 27.32 -1.64
C GLN A 69 14.18 28.71 -1.08
N LEU A 70 13.42 28.79 0.01
CA LEU A 70 13.10 30.04 0.69
C LEU A 70 14.34 30.73 1.29
N ALA A 71 15.34 29.98 1.74
CA ALA A 71 16.62 30.55 2.18
C ALA A 71 17.39 31.24 1.05
N VAL A 72 17.42 30.62 -0.14
CA VAL A 72 18.04 31.19 -1.34
C VAL A 72 17.27 32.43 -1.80
N GLU A 73 15.93 32.38 -1.82
CA GLU A 73 15.10 33.54 -2.18
C GLU A 73 15.19 34.69 -1.18
N ALA A 74 15.58 34.44 0.06
CA ALA A 74 15.88 35.48 1.05
C ALA A 74 17.29 36.06 0.86
N GLU A 75 18.30 35.23 0.54
CA GLU A 75 19.65 35.67 0.19
C GLU A 75 19.64 36.57 -1.07
N ASP A 76 18.91 36.17 -2.12
CA ASP A 76 18.69 36.96 -3.34
C ASP A 76 18.02 38.33 -3.10
N ARG A 77 17.40 38.53 -1.93
CA ARG A 77 16.77 39.79 -1.47
C ARG A 77 17.64 40.59 -0.49
N ASP A 78 18.87 40.16 -0.22
CA ASP A 78 19.73 40.65 0.87
C ASP A 78 19.10 40.53 2.28
N ASP A 79 18.06 39.71 2.47
CA ASP A 79 17.44 39.46 3.79
C ASP A 79 18.14 38.29 4.51
N ILE A 80 19.32 38.59 5.04
CA ILE A 80 20.18 37.62 5.72
C ILE A 80 19.50 37.03 6.96
N GLU A 81 18.71 37.81 7.71
CA GLU A 81 17.99 37.31 8.89
C GLU A 81 16.86 36.34 8.52
N GLU A 82 16.19 36.53 7.38
CA GLU A 82 15.24 35.56 6.83
C GLU A 82 15.94 34.32 6.26
N SER A 83 17.06 34.47 5.55
CA SER A 83 17.83 33.34 5.03
C SER A 83 18.36 32.44 6.15
N ASP A 84 18.99 33.01 7.19
CA ASP A 84 19.48 32.26 8.36
C ASP A 84 18.37 31.47 9.08
N ARG A 85 17.15 32.03 9.15
CA ARG A 85 15.99 31.35 9.75
C ARG A 85 15.55 30.14 8.92
N TYR A 86 15.52 30.27 7.61
CA TYR A 86 15.16 29.16 6.72
C TYR A 86 16.27 28.09 6.65
N LEU A 87 17.56 28.47 6.67
CA LEU A 87 18.67 27.53 6.80
C LEU A 87 18.64 26.78 8.15
N ALA A 88 18.27 27.43 9.24
CA ALA A 88 18.10 26.77 10.54
C ALA A 88 16.96 25.73 10.50
N LEU A 89 15.82 26.06 9.86
CA LEU A 89 14.71 25.13 9.66
C LEU A 89 15.11 23.94 8.77
N TYR A 90 15.78 24.19 7.64
CA TYR A 90 16.28 23.15 6.75
C TYR A 90 17.19 22.16 7.50
N ASN A 91 18.17 22.67 8.27
CA ASN A 91 19.07 21.83 9.05
C ASN A 91 18.33 21.00 10.12
N GLN A 92 17.27 21.53 10.75
CA GLN A 92 16.44 20.74 11.67
C GLN A 92 15.68 19.64 10.94
N LEU A 93 15.10 19.93 9.77
CA LEU A 93 14.39 18.93 8.97
C LEU A 93 15.32 17.80 8.52
N LEU A 94 16.57 18.09 8.12
CA LEU A 94 17.57 17.06 7.81
C LEU A 94 17.87 16.12 8.99
N VAL A 95 17.86 16.64 10.23
CA VAL A 95 18.02 15.81 11.45
C VAL A 95 16.81 14.91 11.64
N ASP A 96 15.60 15.45 11.50
CA ASP A 96 14.35 14.69 11.62
C ASP A 96 14.25 13.58 10.55
N ILE A 97 14.52 13.90 9.28
CA ILE A 97 14.53 12.96 8.15
C ILE A 97 15.49 11.80 8.43
N ARG A 98 16.67 12.10 8.99
CA ARG A 98 17.65 11.09 9.37
C ARG A 98 17.13 10.17 10.49
N VAL A 99 16.48 10.71 11.52
CA VAL A 99 15.87 9.91 12.60
C VAL A 99 14.77 9.00 12.05
N LEU A 100 13.98 9.47 11.10
CA LEU A 100 12.96 8.67 10.43
C LEU A 100 13.59 7.58 9.54
N GLN A 101 14.67 7.88 8.81
CA GLN A 101 15.43 6.86 8.06
C GLN A 101 16.01 5.77 8.98
N GLU A 102 16.65 6.16 10.09
CA GLU A 102 17.20 5.19 11.06
C GLU A 102 16.08 4.30 11.67
N ARG A 103 14.86 4.82 11.81
CA ARG A 103 13.66 4.06 12.22
C ARG A 103 13.15 3.12 11.12
N LEU A 104 13.09 3.56 9.87
CA LEU A 104 12.71 2.74 8.72
C LEU A 104 13.70 1.59 8.50
N ASP A 105 15.01 1.85 8.64
CA ASP A 105 16.06 0.84 8.54
C ASP A 105 15.89 -0.24 9.63
N ALA A 106 15.59 0.16 10.87
CA ALA A 106 15.31 -0.78 11.96
C ALA A 106 14.06 -1.66 11.70
N MET A 107 12.99 -1.08 11.15
CA MET A 107 11.78 -1.81 10.75
C MET A 107 12.05 -2.77 9.57
N ALA A 108 12.82 -2.32 8.57
CA ALA A 108 13.21 -3.15 7.44
C ALA A 108 14.09 -4.33 7.85
N LEU A 109 14.96 -4.16 8.85
CA LEU A 109 15.72 -5.26 9.45
C LEU A 109 14.81 -6.26 10.15
N SER A 110 13.84 -5.82 10.97
CA SER A 110 12.92 -6.75 11.63
C SER A 110 12.09 -7.57 10.62
N PHE A 111 11.64 -6.98 9.51
CA PHE A 111 10.94 -7.75 8.47
C PHE A 111 11.80 -8.82 7.79
N ASN A 112 13.11 -8.57 7.63
CA ASN A 112 14.04 -9.53 7.05
C ASN A 112 14.38 -10.68 8.01
N GLU A 113 14.41 -10.44 9.33
CA GLU A 113 14.62 -11.50 10.33
C GLU A 113 13.48 -12.53 10.39
N PHE A 114 12.30 -12.23 9.82
CA PHE A 114 11.17 -13.16 9.69
C PHE A 114 11.14 -13.96 8.37
N GLN A 115 12.10 -13.79 7.45
CA GLN A 115 12.18 -14.58 6.21
C GLN A 115 13.13 -15.80 6.36
N PRO A 116 12.64 -17.05 6.14
CA PRO A 116 13.41 -18.28 6.33
C PRO A 116 14.33 -18.68 5.16
#